data_AF-A0A2S0WT35-F1
#
_entry.id   AF-A0A2S0WT35-F1
#
_cell.length_a   1.000
_cell.length_b   1.000
_cell.length_c   1.000
_cell.angle_alpha   90.00
_cell.angle_beta   90.00
_cell.angle_gamma   90.00
#
_symmetry.space_group_name_H-M   'P 1'
#
loop_
_entity.id
_entity.type
_entity.pdbx_description
1 polymer ?
#
loop_
_entity_poly.entity_id
_entity_poly.type
_entity_poly.pdbx_seq_one_letter_code
_entity_poly.pdbx_strand_id
1 'polypeptide(L)'
;MTVLKKFYFESESDDLLACADAAVDLGLQLLIEGEIDDEDGRFRMVGTLLSGEAETGPNSIDTWWPVPDGATLDRRVLTNSEELATVLGDPRWETNLARGYWLWIRDTEDADADFYSAAATWVIEFFDKPLAPDTNVRVFLADAELDQNVETVLTPRNRFTLWVSLSNISVDLDGWLADPVDAISSIVADDMPAMVQSEPRDWWLALRESADRLREASRRGDYEGMVPRTPAEEALLSLATRPDYVEWAMDSFELHDRSEVFGQLPNSTFDGDHDEVLPELTGDTDIEMMWVDDAPHRSDPKDAINRFLGLGDYRSSEWHVPFDRAVDSFANEQDPGDQ
;
A
#
# COMPACT_ATOMS: atom_id res chain seq x y z
N MET A 1 34.61 7.66 -4.30
CA MET A 1 33.50 8.01 -3.40
C MET A 1 33.71 7.33 -2.06
N THR A 2 33.37 8.00 -0.97
CA THR A 2 33.49 7.46 0.39
C THR A 2 32.16 7.63 1.12
N VAL A 3 31.74 6.63 1.89
CA VAL A 3 30.53 6.74 2.72
C VAL A 3 30.78 7.71 3.86
N LEU A 4 29.98 8.77 3.90
CA LEU A 4 30.00 9.79 4.96
C LEU A 4 29.03 9.43 6.09
N LYS A 5 27.83 8.97 5.74
CA LYS A 5 26.78 8.60 6.70
C LYS A 5 25.81 7.61 6.07
N LYS A 6 25.25 6.71 6.88
CA LYS A 6 24.10 5.87 6.54
C LYS A 6 22.96 6.22 7.48
N PHE A 7 21.74 6.26 6.97
CA PHE A 7 20.51 6.53 7.72
C PHE A 7 19.34 5.78 7.10
N TYR A 8 18.26 5.66 7.85
CA TYR A 8 17.09 4.84 7.51
C TYR A 8 15.85 5.72 7.53
N PHE A 9 14.93 5.46 6.61
CA PHE A 9 13.65 6.15 6.49
C PHE A 9 12.53 5.15 6.31
N GLU A 10 11.36 5.51 6.82
CA GLU A 10 10.10 4.84 6.52
C GLU A 10 9.61 5.25 5.12
N SER A 11 8.82 4.40 4.45
CA SER A 11 8.17 4.80 3.19
C SER A 11 7.29 6.02 3.48
N GLU A 12 7.45 7.09 2.68
CA GLU A 12 6.75 8.39 2.82
C GLU A 12 7.36 9.41 3.81
N SER A 13 8.56 9.18 4.33
CA SER A 13 9.20 10.18 5.21
C SER A 13 9.58 11.48 4.48
N ASP A 14 8.97 12.61 4.88
CA ASP A 14 9.36 13.96 4.45
C ASP A 14 10.85 14.26 4.71
N ASP A 15 11.44 13.62 5.72
CA ASP A 15 12.86 13.75 6.04
C ASP A 15 13.76 13.21 4.93
N LEU A 16 13.31 12.21 4.17
CA LEU A 16 14.06 11.68 3.02
C LEU A 16 14.17 12.74 1.92
N LEU A 17 13.07 13.43 1.61
CA LEU A 17 13.04 14.50 0.61
C LEU A 17 13.91 15.67 1.05
N ALA A 18 13.80 16.09 2.31
CA ALA A 18 14.64 17.14 2.88
C ALA A 18 16.13 16.76 2.83
N CYS A 19 16.48 15.50 3.11
CA CYS A 19 17.85 15.01 3.01
C CYS A 19 18.35 14.93 1.56
N ALA A 20 17.48 14.55 0.61
CA ALA A 20 17.77 14.52 -0.81
C ALA A 20 18.12 15.91 -1.35
N ASP A 21 17.29 16.92 -1.06
CA ASP A 21 17.54 18.29 -1.48
C ASP A 21 18.79 18.87 -0.80
N ALA A 22 18.98 18.64 0.50
CA ALA A 22 20.18 19.08 1.21
C ALA A 22 21.46 18.43 0.65
N ALA A 23 21.39 17.18 0.19
CA ALA A 23 22.52 16.51 -0.43
C ALA A 23 22.89 17.16 -1.78
N VAL A 24 21.89 17.50 -2.60
CA VAL A 24 22.08 18.23 -3.86
C VAL A 24 22.71 19.61 -3.59
N ASP A 25 22.17 20.38 -2.64
CA ASP A 25 22.67 21.71 -2.28
C ASP A 25 24.13 21.69 -1.78
N LEU A 26 24.51 20.62 -1.07
CA LEU A 26 25.85 20.45 -0.53
C LEU A 26 26.83 19.81 -1.52
N GLY A 27 26.39 19.42 -2.72
CA GLY A 27 27.22 18.70 -3.68
C GLY A 27 27.65 17.31 -3.18
N LEU A 28 26.78 16.66 -2.40
CA LEU A 28 26.99 15.32 -1.85
C LEU A 28 26.05 14.34 -2.54
N GLN A 29 26.56 13.20 -2.99
CA GLN A 29 25.69 12.18 -3.56
C GLN A 29 24.92 11.44 -2.46
N LEU A 30 23.59 11.39 -2.58
CA LEU A 30 22.73 10.53 -1.76
C LEU A 30 22.31 9.32 -2.59
N LEU A 31 22.63 8.14 -2.10
CA LEU A 31 22.20 6.86 -2.64
C LEU A 31 21.06 6.33 -1.76
N ILE A 32 19.90 6.10 -2.36
CA ILE A 32 18.71 5.54 -1.72
C ILE A 32 18.53 4.12 -2.24
N GLU A 33 18.41 3.15 -1.35
CA GLU A 33 18.15 1.75 -1.71
C GLU A 33 16.96 1.23 -0.90
N GLY A 34 16.14 0.39 -1.52
CA GLY A 34 15.12 -0.38 -0.80
C GLY A 34 15.79 -1.52 -0.03
N GLU A 35 15.48 -1.66 1.25
CA GLU A 35 15.96 -2.73 2.12
C GLU A 35 14.79 -3.27 2.95
N ILE A 36 14.84 -4.54 3.30
CA ILE A 36 14.01 -5.08 4.38
C ILE A 36 14.88 -5.14 5.63
N ASP A 37 14.38 -4.66 6.76
CA ASP A 37 15.09 -4.86 8.02
C ASP A 37 15.15 -6.35 8.37
N ASP A 38 16.35 -6.86 8.67
CA ASP A 38 16.54 -8.24 9.08
C ASP A 38 15.94 -8.52 10.48
N GLU A 39 15.76 -7.49 11.31
CA GLU A 39 15.22 -7.61 12.67
C GLU A 39 13.69 -7.67 12.67
N ASP A 40 13.02 -6.74 11.99
CA ASP A 40 11.56 -6.59 12.02
C ASP A 40 10.86 -6.94 10.69
N GLY A 41 11.61 -7.28 9.64
CA GLY A 41 11.01 -7.67 8.36
C GLY A 41 10.22 -6.55 7.65
N ARG A 42 10.25 -5.31 8.15
CA ARG A 42 9.57 -4.17 7.53
C ARG A 42 10.42 -3.60 6.42
N PHE A 43 9.73 -3.04 5.42
CA PHE A 43 10.38 -2.27 4.38
C PHE A 43 10.90 -0.96 4.95
N ARG A 44 12.13 -0.62 4.57
CA ARG A 44 12.73 0.69 4.84
C ARG A 44 13.54 1.16 3.66
N MET A 45 13.62 2.47 3.50
CA MET A 45 14.55 3.08 2.58
C MET A 45 15.86 3.39 3.30
N VAL A 46 16.96 3.08 2.64
CA VAL A 46 18.30 3.25 3.17
C VAL A 46 18.98 4.37 2.43
N GLY A 47 19.20 5.49 3.12
CA GLY A 47 19.96 6.61 2.62
C GLY A 47 21.45 6.48 2.97
N THR A 48 22.29 6.43 1.96
CA THR A 48 23.75 6.45 2.08
C THR A 48 24.30 7.74 1.48
N LEU A 49 24.78 8.63 2.33
CA LEU A 49 25.43 9.86 1.93
C LEU A 49 26.89 9.59 1.57
N LEU A 50 27.30 9.98 0.37
CA LEU A 50 28.61 9.74 -0.20
C LEU A 50 29.33 11.06 -0.46
N SER A 51 30.66 11.05 -0.31
CA SER A 51 31.49 12.21 -0.63
C SER A 51 31.67 12.38 -2.14
N GLY A 52 31.50 13.63 -2.58
CA GLY A 52 31.72 14.07 -3.96
C GLY A 52 30.49 13.98 -4.85
N GLU A 53 30.61 14.61 -6.00
CA GLU A 53 29.61 14.62 -7.06
C GLU A 53 29.98 13.61 -8.16
N ALA A 54 28.98 13.05 -8.84
CA ALA A 54 29.17 12.22 -10.02
C ALA A 54 28.70 12.97 -11.26
N GLU A 55 29.58 13.07 -12.26
CA GLU A 55 29.29 13.66 -13.55
C GLU A 55 29.47 12.61 -14.65
N THR A 56 28.48 12.48 -15.53
CA THR A 56 28.53 11.50 -16.62
C THR A 56 27.98 12.06 -17.93
N GLY A 57 28.39 11.43 -19.03
CA GLY A 57 27.83 11.69 -20.36
C GLY A 57 26.53 10.90 -20.60
N PRO A 58 25.61 11.42 -21.41
CA PRO A 58 24.27 10.82 -21.60
C PRO A 58 24.31 9.42 -22.23
N ASN A 59 25.37 9.07 -22.96
CA ASN A 59 25.49 7.79 -23.67
C ASN A 59 26.19 6.67 -22.88
N SER A 60 26.48 6.88 -21.60
CA SER A 60 27.35 5.99 -20.83
C SER A 60 26.59 5.26 -19.72
N ILE A 61 25.53 4.53 -20.09
CA ILE A 61 24.66 3.81 -19.13
C ILE A 61 25.45 2.89 -18.18
N ASP A 62 26.51 2.25 -18.69
CA ASP A 62 27.36 1.31 -17.94
C ASP A 62 28.22 1.98 -16.85
N THR A 63 28.27 3.32 -16.81
CA THR A 63 29.12 4.07 -15.86
C THR A 63 28.36 4.79 -14.75
N TRP A 64 27.03 4.75 -14.72
CA TRP A 64 26.24 5.55 -13.77
C TRP A 64 26.29 4.96 -12.36
N TRP A 65 25.89 3.69 -12.24
CA TRP A 65 26.15 2.85 -11.08
C TRP A 65 26.10 1.37 -11.53
N PRO A 66 26.92 0.47 -10.95
CA PRO A 66 26.86 -0.95 -11.27
C PRO A 66 25.46 -1.53 -11.02
N VAL A 67 25.03 -2.42 -11.92
CA VAL A 67 23.82 -3.22 -11.71
C VAL A 67 24.11 -4.25 -10.62
N PRO A 68 23.22 -4.43 -9.62
CA PRO A 68 23.38 -5.45 -8.60
C PRO A 68 23.51 -6.87 -9.18
N ASP A 69 24.32 -7.72 -8.53
CA ASP A 69 24.56 -9.07 -9.01
C ASP A 69 23.25 -9.89 -9.11
N GLY A 70 23.07 -10.50 -10.29
CA GLY A 70 21.91 -11.32 -10.61
C GLY A 70 20.61 -10.54 -10.85
N ALA A 71 20.68 -9.20 -10.95
CA ALA A 71 19.54 -8.36 -11.26
C ALA A 71 19.60 -7.86 -12.72
N THR A 72 18.44 -7.63 -13.34
CA THR A 72 18.33 -6.97 -14.65
C THR A 72 17.65 -5.62 -14.45
N LEU A 73 18.11 -4.57 -15.14
CA LEU A 73 17.42 -3.27 -15.09
C LEU A 73 16.12 -3.35 -15.89
N ASP A 74 14.98 -3.26 -15.21
CA ASP A 74 13.66 -3.27 -15.85
C ASP A 74 13.24 -1.89 -16.32
N ARG A 75 13.41 -0.91 -15.43
CA ARG A 75 12.93 0.45 -15.65
C ARG A 75 13.89 1.44 -15.04
N ARG A 76 14.14 2.52 -15.79
CA ARG A 76 14.85 3.69 -15.32
C ARG A 76 13.97 4.94 -15.53
N VAL A 77 13.97 5.82 -14.54
CA VAL A 77 13.23 7.07 -14.56
C VAL A 77 14.21 8.21 -14.23
N LEU A 78 14.21 9.25 -15.06
CA LEU A 78 14.88 10.51 -14.77
C LEU A 78 13.84 11.46 -14.20
N THR A 79 14.12 12.03 -13.04
CA THR A 79 13.18 12.86 -12.29
C THR A 79 13.88 14.10 -11.72
N ASN A 80 13.12 15.16 -11.50
CA ASN A 80 13.55 16.36 -10.77
C ASN A 80 13.10 16.26 -9.30
N SER A 81 13.45 17.25 -8.45
CA SER A 81 13.06 17.21 -7.04
C SER A 81 11.53 17.20 -6.82
N GLU A 82 10.74 17.86 -7.68
CA GLU A 82 9.27 17.89 -7.55
C GLU A 82 8.65 16.52 -7.84
N GLU A 83 9.17 15.81 -8.84
CA GLU A 83 8.71 14.48 -9.25
C GLU A 83 9.29 13.35 -8.39
N LEU A 84 10.32 13.62 -7.57
CA LEU A 84 11.00 12.62 -6.74
C LEU A 84 10.05 11.97 -5.73
N ALA A 85 9.22 12.78 -5.06
CA ALA A 85 8.24 12.29 -4.07
C ALA A 85 7.28 11.25 -4.69
N THR A 86 6.78 11.53 -5.89
CA THR A 86 5.88 10.63 -6.62
C THR A 86 6.56 9.30 -6.97
N VAL A 87 7.83 9.32 -7.37
CA VAL A 87 8.55 8.09 -7.74
C VAL A 87 9.01 7.29 -6.51
N LEU A 88 9.28 7.96 -5.39
CA LEU A 88 9.55 7.28 -4.12
C LEU A 88 8.30 6.61 -3.54
N GLY A 89 7.10 7.13 -3.84
CA GLY A 89 5.83 6.47 -3.55
C GLY A 89 5.47 5.31 -4.48
N ASP A 90 6.32 4.94 -5.44
CA ASP A 90 6.06 3.80 -6.32
C ASP A 90 6.12 2.48 -5.50
N PRO A 91 5.04 1.67 -5.48
CA PRO A 91 4.97 0.46 -4.65
C PRO A 91 6.05 -0.57 -4.98
N ARG A 92 6.70 -0.46 -6.15
CA ARG A 92 7.80 -1.34 -6.53
C ARG A 92 9.04 -1.19 -5.65
N TRP A 93 9.19 -0.08 -4.92
CA TRP A 93 10.25 0.03 -3.90
C TRP A 93 10.13 -1.06 -2.83
N GLU A 94 8.91 -1.45 -2.49
CA GLU A 94 8.62 -2.43 -1.43
C GLU A 94 8.68 -3.87 -1.94
N THR A 95 8.53 -4.09 -3.26
CA THR A 95 8.47 -5.43 -3.86
C THR A 95 9.74 -5.81 -4.62
N ASN A 96 10.49 -4.85 -5.13
CA ASN A 96 11.66 -5.06 -5.98
C ASN A 96 12.88 -4.38 -5.39
N LEU A 97 14.05 -4.90 -5.73
CA LEU A 97 15.28 -4.15 -5.57
C LEU A 97 15.17 -2.86 -6.39
N ALA A 98 15.32 -1.73 -5.72
CA ALA A 98 15.22 -0.41 -6.32
C ALA A 98 16.32 0.51 -5.75
N ARG A 99 16.71 1.49 -6.56
CA ARG A 99 17.77 2.43 -6.25
C ARG A 99 17.47 3.82 -6.78
N GLY A 100 17.77 4.85 -5.99
CA GLY A 100 17.66 6.26 -6.35
C GLY A 100 18.94 7.02 -6.06
N TYR A 101 19.41 7.85 -6.98
CA TYR A 101 20.59 8.69 -6.78
C TYR A 101 20.59 9.87 -7.74
N TRP A 102 21.21 10.98 -7.36
CA TRP A 102 21.36 12.13 -8.26
C TRP A 102 22.74 12.16 -8.93
N LEU A 103 22.78 12.76 -10.12
CA LEU A 103 24.01 12.96 -10.89
C LEU A 103 23.91 14.16 -11.82
N TRP A 104 25.07 14.74 -12.15
CA TRP A 104 25.19 15.75 -13.21
C TRP A 104 25.21 15.07 -14.57
N ILE A 105 24.15 15.26 -15.35
CA ILE A 105 24.08 14.83 -16.75
C ILE A 105 24.49 16.00 -17.63
N ARG A 106 25.53 15.80 -18.44
CA ARG A 106 25.93 16.77 -19.46
C ARG A 106 24.88 16.85 -20.56
N ASP A 107 24.47 18.06 -20.87
CA ASP A 107 23.60 18.33 -22.01
C ASP A 107 24.39 18.15 -23.31
N THR A 108 23.77 17.50 -24.30
CA THR A 108 24.43 17.16 -25.57
C THR A 108 24.28 18.22 -26.66
N GLU A 109 23.56 19.30 -26.39
CA GLU A 109 23.28 20.35 -27.38
C GLU A 109 24.42 21.38 -27.50
N ASP A 110 25.63 20.92 -27.85
CA ASP A 110 26.54 21.56 -28.83
C ASP A 110 27.96 20.98 -28.69
N ALA A 111 28.34 20.15 -29.67
CA ALA A 111 29.69 19.60 -29.75
C ALA A 111 30.79 20.66 -30.05
N ASP A 112 30.39 21.91 -30.37
CA ASP A 112 31.25 23.05 -30.72
C ASP A 112 31.15 24.21 -29.71
N ALA A 113 30.43 24.07 -28.59
CA ALA A 113 30.39 25.09 -27.55
C ALA A 113 31.57 24.93 -26.58
N ASP A 114 32.32 26.00 -26.33
CA ASP A 114 33.34 26.08 -25.26
C ASP A 114 32.73 25.94 -23.84
N PHE A 115 31.42 25.71 -23.74
CA PHE A 115 30.66 25.57 -22.50
C PHE A 115 29.68 24.39 -22.61
N TYR A 116 29.87 23.36 -21.78
CA TYR A 116 28.87 22.32 -21.55
C TYR A 116 27.91 22.79 -20.44
N SER A 117 26.60 22.78 -20.67
CA SER A 117 25.63 22.82 -19.57
C SER A 117 25.49 21.42 -18.99
N ALA A 118 25.43 21.30 -17.66
CA ALA A 118 25.09 20.07 -16.98
C ALA A 118 23.92 20.35 -16.04
N ALA A 119 22.99 19.39 -15.93
CA ALA A 119 21.87 19.47 -15.01
C ALA A 119 21.98 18.35 -13.97
N ALA A 120 21.78 18.69 -12.70
CA ALA A 120 21.63 17.71 -11.65
C ALA A 120 20.22 17.11 -11.76
N THR A 121 20.13 15.80 -11.94
CA THR A 121 18.85 15.09 -11.99
C THR A 121 18.91 13.83 -11.13
N TRP A 122 17.76 13.46 -10.56
CA TRP A 122 17.59 12.19 -9.91
C TRP A 122 17.38 11.08 -10.95
N VAL A 123 17.99 9.93 -10.67
CA VAL A 123 17.86 8.73 -11.46
C VAL A 123 17.36 7.63 -10.54
N ILE A 124 16.20 7.09 -10.89
CA ILE A 124 15.56 5.97 -10.20
C ILE A 124 15.61 4.73 -11.08
N GLU A 125 16.01 3.62 -10.50
CA GLU A 125 16.21 2.34 -11.17
C GLU A 125 15.44 1.25 -10.42
N PHE A 126 14.65 0.49 -11.15
CA PHE A 126 13.95 -0.70 -10.67
C PHE A 126 14.53 -1.92 -11.36
N PHE A 127 14.76 -2.97 -10.59
CA PHE A 127 15.39 -4.19 -11.07
C PHE A 127 14.44 -5.40 -11.04
N ASP A 128 14.66 -6.34 -11.95
CA ASP A 128 13.99 -7.65 -12.03
C ASP A 128 14.55 -8.60 -10.98
N LYS A 129 14.52 -8.15 -9.74
CA LYS A 129 14.96 -8.92 -8.60
C LYS A 129 14.02 -8.57 -7.46
N PRO A 130 13.22 -9.52 -6.97
CA PRO A 130 12.34 -9.26 -5.85
C PRO A 130 13.18 -8.91 -4.63
N LEU A 131 12.72 -7.93 -3.85
CA LEU A 131 13.40 -7.54 -2.62
C LEU A 131 13.41 -8.74 -1.63
N ALA A 132 12.28 -9.45 -1.52
CA ALA A 132 12.17 -10.88 -1.16
C ALA A 132 10.70 -11.39 -1.17
N PRO A 133 10.33 -12.44 -1.94
CA PRO A 133 8.94 -12.95 -1.98
C PRO A 133 8.47 -13.58 -0.66
N ASP A 134 9.38 -14.18 0.11
CA ASP A 134 9.10 -14.91 1.35
C ASP A 134 8.82 -13.98 2.55
N THR A 135 8.94 -12.66 2.34
CA THR A 135 9.10 -11.66 3.41
C THR A 135 7.89 -10.75 3.60
N ASN A 136 6.94 -10.74 2.66
CA ASN A 136 5.60 -10.19 2.93
C ASN A 136 4.96 -10.80 4.19
N VAL A 137 5.35 -12.04 4.53
CA VAL A 137 4.89 -12.72 5.74
C VAL A 137 5.67 -12.31 7.01
N ARG A 138 6.92 -11.82 6.88
CA ARG A 138 7.72 -11.37 8.03
C ARG A 138 7.25 -10.06 8.64
N VAL A 139 6.59 -9.19 7.87
CA VAL A 139 5.97 -7.96 8.40
C VAL A 139 4.98 -8.30 9.52
N PHE A 140 4.24 -9.40 9.38
CA PHE A 140 3.33 -9.90 10.40
C PHE A 140 4.05 -10.47 11.64
N LEU A 141 5.30 -10.92 11.51
CA LEU A 141 6.09 -11.44 12.64
C LEU A 141 6.55 -10.35 13.60
N ALA A 142 6.91 -9.16 13.10
CA ALA A 142 7.50 -8.12 13.92
C ALA A 142 6.51 -7.25 14.69
N ASP A 143 5.27 -7.12 14.20
CA ASP A 143 4.23 -6.39 14.93
C ASP A 143 3.89 -7.06 16.27
N ALA A 144 4.11 -8.37 16.39
CA ALA A 144 3.85 -9.12 17.62
C ALA A 144 4.82 -8.81 18.78
N GLU A 145 6.01 -8.26 18.50
CA GLU A 145 6.95 -7.88 19.56
C GLU A 145 6.65 -6.49 20.15
N LEU A 146 5.99 -5.61 19.39
CA LEU A 146 5.62 -4.26 19.82
C LEU A 146 4.34 -4.23 20.67
N ASP A 147 3.48 -5.24 20.57
CA ASP A 147 2.11 -5.20 21.10
C ASP A 147 1.79 -6.27 22.16
N GLN A 148 2.78 -6.69 22.95
CA GLN A 148 2.61 -7.72 24.00
C GLN A 148 1.61 -7.36 25.12
N ASN A 149 0.97 -6.18 25.07
CA ASN A 149 0.02 -5.70 26.09
C ASN A 149 -1.35 -5.28 25.54
N VAL A 150 -1.63 -5.44 24.23
CA VAL A 150 -2.94 -5.15 23.65
C VAL A 150 -3.58 -6.46 23.20
N GLU A 151 -4.63 -6.87 23.91
CA GLU A 151 -5.50 -7.95 23.47
C GLU A 151 -6.39 -7.42 22.33
N THR A 152 -5.95 -7.63 21.09
CA THR A 152 -6.66 -7.26 19.85
C THR A 152 -6.95 -8.50 19.00
N VAL A 153 -8.04 -8.48 18.24
CA VAL A 153 -8.35 -9.51 17.24
C VAL A 153 -7.58 -9.32 15.94
N LEU A 154 -6.88 -8.20 15.75
CA LEU A 154 -5.95 -7.95 14.65
C LEU A 154 -4.59 -8.64 14.87
N THR A 155 -4.63 -9.93 15.21
CA THR A 155 -3.43 -10.74 15.38
C THR A 155 -2.66 -10.84 14.06
N PRO A 156 -1.35 -11.12 14.09
CA PRO A 156 -0.56 -11.40 12.89
C PRO A 156 -1.23 -12.38 11.92
N ARG A 157 -1.86 -13.42 12.46
CA ARG A 157 -2.55 -14.45 11.66
C ARG A 157 -3.85 -13.94 11.08
N ASN A 158 -4.67 -13.24 11.86
CA ASN A 158 -5.92 -12.67 11.37
C ASN A 158 -5.69 -11.60 10.30
N ARG A 159 -4.68 -10.74 10.49
CA ARG A 159 -4.28 -9.76 9.48
C ARG A 159 -3.69 -10.39 8.23
N PHE A 160 -2.93 -11.48 8.38
CA PHE A 160 -2.37 -12.19 7.24
C PHE A 160 -3.47 -12.84 6.39
N THR A 161 -4.44 -13.49 7.03
CA THR A 161 -5.64 -13.99 6.35
C THR A 161 -6.40 -12.86 5.68
N LEU A 162 -6.62 -11.73 6.38
CA LEU A 162 -7.28 -10.55 5.82
C LEU A 162 -6.57 -10.01 4.59
N TRP A 163 -5.24 -9.88 4.63
CA TRP A 163 -4.42 -9.45 3.50
C TRP A 163 -4.64 -10.35 2.27
N VAL A 164 -4.71 -11.67 2.47
CA VAL A 164 -4.92 -12.61 1.35
C VAL A 164 -6.37 -12.64 0.88
N SER A 165 -7.35 -12.58 1.77
CA SER A 165 -8.76 -12.41 1.39
C SER A 165 -8.95 -11.17 0.52
N LEU A 166 -8.38 -10.03 0.92
CA LEU A 166 -8.43 -8.78 0.14
C LEU A 166 -7.62 -8.87 -1.17
N SER A 167 -6.53 -9.62 -1.19
CA SER A 167 -5.76 -9.92 -2.42
C SER A 167 -6.61 -10.71 -3.41
N ASN A 168 -7.29 -11.76 -2.92
CA ASN A 168 -8.16 -12.61 -3.70
C ASN A 168 -9.35 -11.83 -4.28
N ILE A 169 -9.99 -10.99 -3.46
CA ILE A 169 -11.04 -10.06 -3.88
C ILE A 169 -10.53 -9.15 -5.01
N SER A 170 -9.35 -8.54 -4.83
CA SER A 170 -8.75 -7.64 -5.83
C SER A 170 -8.50 -8.36 -7.16
N VAL A 171 -7.99 -9.60 -7.11
CA VAL A 171 -7.71 -10.43 -8.30
C VAL A 171 -9.00 -10.85 -9.01
N ASP A 172 -10.04 -11.23 -8.28
CA ASP A 172 -11.35 -11.57 -8.86
C ASP A 172 -11.97 -10.36 -9.58
N LEU A 173 -11.98 -9.20 -8.92
CA LEU A 173 -12.47 -7.96 -9.52
C LEU A 173 -11.64 -7.55 -10.74
N ASP A 174 -10.31 -7.62 -10.69
CA ASP A 174 -9.45 -7.31 -11.84
C ASP A 174 -9.70 -8.25 -13.03
N GLY A 175 -9.83 -9.56 -12.77
CA GLY A 175 -10.13 -10.55 -13.79
C GLY A 175 -11.49 -10.29 -14.47
N TRP A 176 -12.51 -9.99 -13.66
CA TRP A 176 -13.85 -9.67 -14.14
C TRP A 176 -13.91 -8.35 -14.91
N LEU A 177 -13.24 -7.30 -14.41
CA LEU A 177 -13.23 -5.97 -15.05
C LEU A 177 -12.37 -5.92 -16.31
N ALA A 178 -11.41 -6.82 -16.48
CA ALA A 178 -10.55 -6.89 -17.66
C ALA A 178 -11.28 -7.43 -18.90
N ASP A 179 -12.30 -8.29 -18.76
CA ASP A 179 -12.95 -8.97 -19.88
C ASP A 179 -14.27 -8.30 -20.30
N PRO A 180 -14.41 -7.80 -21.55
CA PRO A 180 -15.65 -7.21 -22.05
C PRO A 180 -16.74 -8.26 -22.40
N VAL A 181 -16.56 -9.54 -22.07
CA VAL A 181 -17.47 -10.63 -22.40
C VAL A 181 -18.06 -11.24 -21.12
N ASP A 182 -19.38 -11.47 -21.13
CA ASP A 182 -20.23 -12.09 -20.08
C ASP A 182 -19.81 -13.52 -19.62
N ALA A 183 -18.54 -13.90 -19.73
CA ALA A 183 -18.05 -15.28 -19.53
C ALA A 183 -17.40 -15.53 -18.16
N ILE A 184 -16.97 -14.50 -17.44
CA ILE A 184 -16.38 -14.63 -16.10
C ILE A 184 -17.41 -14.08 -15.10
N SER A 185 -17.97 -14.95 -14.26
CA SER A 185 -18.71 -14.54 -13.07
C SER A 185 -17.70 -14.11 -12.00
N SER A 186 -17.92 -12.95 -11.39
CA SER A 186 -17.14 -12.52 -10.22
C SER A 186 -17.85 -13.01 -8.97
N ILE A 187 -17.14 -13.77 -8.13
CA ILE A 187 -17.66 -14.22 -6.83
C ILE A 187 -18.00 -12.99 -5.98
N VAL A 188 -17.12 -11.99 -6.00
CA VAL A 188 -17.30 -10.75 -5.22
C VAL A 188 -18.52 -9.98 -5.68
N ALA A 189 -18.70 -9.80 -7.00
CA ALA A 189 -19.86 -9.07 -7.53
C ALA A 189 -21.17 -9.81 -7.26
N ASP A 190 -21.18 -11.14 -7.37
CA ASP A 190 -22.35 -11.97 -7.09
C ASP A 190 -22.73 -11.94 -5.60
N ASP A 191 -21.73 -11.89 -4.72
CA ASP A 191 -21.94 -11.85 -3.28
C ASP A 191 -22.28 -10.45 -2.76
N MET A 192 -21.99 -9.36 -3.48
CA MET A 192 -22.33 -8.00 -3.03
C MET A 192 -23.85 -7.76 -2.93
N PRO A 193 -24.31 -6.80 -2.10
CA PRO A 193 -25.72 -6.46 -1.98
C PRO A 193 -26.39 -6.17 -3.32
N ALA A 194 -27.62 -6.68 -3.51
CA ALA A 194 -28.37 -6.54 -4.76
C ALA A 194 -28.51 -5.08 -5.25
N MET A 195 -28.46 -4.12 -4.33
CA MET A 195 -28.56 -2.70 -4.66
C MET A 195 -27.33 -2.13 -5.37
N VAL A 196 -26.16 -2.75 -5.24
CA VAL A 196 -24.91 -2.33 -5.92
C VAL A 196 -24.54 -3.23 -7.10
N GLN A 197 -25.15 -4.41 -7.22
CA GLN A 197 -24.87 -5.36 -8.31
C GLN A 197 -25.06 -4.77 -9.71
N SER A 198 -25.96 -3.79 -9.86
CA SER A 198 -26.22 -3.12 -11.15
C SER A 198 -25.38 -1.85 -11.40
N GLU A 199 -24.45 -1.51 -10.51
CA GLU A 199 -23.62 -0.32 -10.65
C GLU A 199 -22.65 -0.42 -11.84
N PRO A 200 -22.28 0.72 -12.45
CA PRO A 200 -21.46 0.72 -13.65
C PRO A 200 -20.01 0.31 -13.37
N ARG A 201 -19.28 -0.07 -14.42
CA ARG A 201 -17.87 -0.49 -14.34
C ARG A 201 -16.98 0.44 -13.51
N ASP A 202 -17.14 1.76 -13.64
CA ASP A 202 -16.29 2.72 -12.93
C ASP A 202 -16.50 2.66 -11.40
N TRP A 203 -17.70 2.29 -10.95
CA TRP A 203 -18.00 2.05 -9.54
C TRP A 203 -17.21 0.83 -9.03
N TRP A 204 -17.21 -0.25 -9.79
CA TRP A 204 -16.46 -1.47 -9.46
C TRP A 204 -14.93 -1.28 -9.53
N LEU A 205 -14.44 -0.42 -10.43
CA LEU A 205 -13.02 -0.03 -10.44
C LEU A 205 -12.64 0.71 -9.15
N ALA A 206 -13.48 1.64 -8.68
CA ALA A 206 -13.26 2.32 -7.41
C ALA A 206 -13.31 1.35 -6.22
N LEU A 207 -14.21 0.37 -6.23
CA LEU A 207 -14.24 -0.70 -5.24
C LEU A 207 -12.93 -1.51 -5.24
N ARG A 208 -12.41 -1.87 -6.42
CA ARG A 208 -11.12 -2.59 -6.54
C ARG A 208 -9.97 -1.77 -5.97
N GLU A 209 -9.92 -0.47 -6.25
CA GLU A 209 -8.90 0.44 -5.68
C GLU A 209 -9.00 0.51 -4.15
N SER A 210 -10.22 0.52 -3.59
CA SER A 210 -10.43 0.40 -2.14
C SER A 210 -9.94 -0.94 -1.58
N ALA A 211 -10.12 -2.05 -2.31
CA ALA A 211 -9.60 -3.35 -1.91
C ALA A 211 -8.06 -3.37 -1.90
N ASP A 212 -7.41 -2.81 -2.93
CA ASP A 212 -5.95 -2.67 -2.99
C ASP A 212 -5.41 -1.85 -1.81
N ARG A 213 -6.10 -0.76 -1.45
CA ARG A 213 -5.75 0.10 -0.31
C ARG A 213 -5.80 -0.66 1.01
N LEU A 214 -6.93 -1.32 1.29
CA LEU A 214 -7.11 -2.11 2.51
C LEU A 214 -6.12 -3.26 2.57
N ARG A 215 -5.90 -3.96 1.44
CA ARG A 215 -4.90 -5.03 1.31
C ARG A 215 -3.54 -4.53 1.75
N GLU A 216 -3.14 -3.37 1.25
CA GLU A 216 -1.84 -2.80 1.56
C GLU A 216 -1.72 -2.37 3.03
N ALA A 217 -2.76 -1.77 3.60
CA ALA A 217 -2.81 -1.44 5.03
C ALA A 217 -2.69 -2.69 5.91
N SER A 218 -3.42 -3.77 5.57
CA SER A 218 -3.34 -5.05 6.28
C SER A 218 -1.95 -5.67 6.21
N ARG A 219 -1.29 -5.57 5.04
CA ARG A 219 0.09 -6.03 4.84
C ARG A 219 1.08 -5.28 5.73
N ARG A 220 0.96 -3.94 5.81
CA ARG A 220 1.86 -3.07 6.57
C ARG A 220 1.61 -3.07 8.08
N GLY A 221 0.42 -3.45 8.51
CA GLY A 221 0.00 -3.33 9.91
C GLY A 221 -0.36 -1.93 10.34
N ASP A 222 -0.70 -1.10 9.36
CA ASP A 222 -1.22 0.23 9.59
C ASP A 222 -2.68 0.11 10.09
N TYR A 223 -2.86 0.16 11.42
CA TYR A 223 -4.19 0.09 12.04
C TYR A 223 -5.11 1.20 11.53
N GLU A 224 -4.64 2.44 11.48
CA GLU A 224 -5.43 3.58 11.01
C GLU A 224 -5.76 3.46 9.51
N GLY A 225 -4.82 2.92 8.74
CA GLY A 225 -5.04 2.55 7.34
C GLY A 225 -6.07 1.44 7.16
N MET A 226 -6.20 0.50 8.09
CA MET A 226 -7.20 -0.57 8.00
C MET A 226 -8.62 -0.10 8.35
N VAL A 227 -8.78 1.01 9.09
CA VAL A 227 -10.12 1.58 9.36
C VAL A 227 -10.79 1.96 8.03
N PRO A 228 -12.00 1.46 7.75
CA PRO A 228 -12.69 1.77 6.51
C PRO A 228 -13.15 3.23 6.51
N ARG A 229 -12.84 3.91 5.42
CA ARG A 229 -13.13 5.33 5.20
C ARG A 229 -14.46 5.53 4.50
N THR A 230 -14.95 4.50 3.82
CA THR A 230 -16.17 4.54 3.00
C THR A 230 -17.02 3.29 3.23
N PRO A 231 -18.32 3.30 2.90
CA PRO A 231 -19.15 2.09 2.95
C PRO A 231 -18.62 0.94 2.08
N ALA A 232 -18.00 1.26 0.94
CA ALA A 232 -17.37 0.27 0.07
C ALA A 232 -16.26 -0.50 0.79
N GLU A 233 -15.42 0.21 1.55
CA GLU A 233 -14.34 -0.40 2.32
C GLU A 233 -14.87 -1.23 3.49
N GLU A 234 -15.93 -0.76 4.15
CA GLU A 234 -16.63 -1.50 5.20
C GLU A 234 -17.20 -2.82 4.64
N ALA A 235 -17.80 -2.77 3.45
CA ALA A 235 -18.35 -3.93 2.76
C ALA A 235 -17.24 -4.93 2.36
N LEU A 236 -16.10 -4.44 1.89
CA LEU A 236 -14.94 -5.26 1.54
C LEU A 236 -14.37 -5.97 2.77
N LEU A 237 -14.26 -5.28 3.90
CA LEU A 237 -13.85 -5.89 5.16
C LEU A 237 -14.86 -6.92 5.63
N SER A 238 -16.18 -6.61 5.57
CA SER A 238 -17.24 -7.57 5.90
C SER A 238 -17.19 -8.82 5.04
N LEU A 239 -16.92 -8.71 3.73
CA LEU A 239 -16.73 -9.88 2.88
C LEU A 239 -15.44 -10.64 3.25
N ALA A 240 -14.32 -9.93 3.36
CA ALA A 240 -13.00 -10.53 3.56
C ALA A 240 -12.87 -11.31 4.90
N THR A 241 -13.71 -11.00 5.89
CA THR A 241 -13.77 -11.66 7.19
C THR A 241 -14.79 -12.79 7.27
N ARG A 242 -15.63 -13.00 6.24
CA ARG A 242 -16.59 -14.10 6.24
C ARG A 242 -15.91 -15.48 6.12
N PRO A 243 -16.52 -16.54 6.66
CA PRO A 243 -15.92 -17.88 6.66
C PRO A 243 -15.54 -18.42 5.28
N ASP A 244 -16.33 -18.13 4.25
CA ASP A 244 -16.10 -18.55 2.86
C ASP A 244 -14.91 -17.81 2.21
N TYR A 245 -14.76 -16.51 2.46
CA TYR A 245 -13.59 -15.75 1.98
C TYR A 245 -12.32 -16.11 2.76
N VAL A 246 -12.45 -16.36 4.07
CA VAL A 246 -11.35 -16.89 4.89
C VAL A 246 -10.92 -18.27 4.37
N GLU A 247 -11.86 -19.18 4.10
CA GLU A 247 -11.54 -20.49 3.51
C GLU A 247 -10.87 -20.34 2.14
N TRP A 248 -11.37 -19.44 1.29
CA TRP A 248 -10.74 -19.14 0.00
C TRP A 248 -9.30 -18.60 0.14
N ALA A 249 -9.05 -17.74 1.14
CA ALA A 249 -7.70 -17.28 1.47
C ALA A 249 -6.81 -18.44 1.94
N MET A 250 -7.36 -19.32 2.78
CA MET A 250 -6.64 -20.51 3.27
C MET A 250 -6.25 -21.47 2.15
N ASP A 251 -7.17 -21.76 1.23
CA ASP A 251 -6.90 -22.58 0.04
C ASP A 251 -5.82 -21.94 -0.85
N SER A 252 -5.83 -20.61 -0.95
CA SER A 252 -4.83 -19.86 -1.72
C SER A 252 -3.43 -19.98 -1.09
N PHE A 253 -3.33 -20.06 0.25
CA PHE A 253 -2.05 -20.33 0.93
C PHE A 253 -1.51 -21.72 0.61
N GLU A 254 -2.36 -22.75 0.64
CA GLU A 254 -1.97 -24.12 0.35
C GLU A 254 -1.49 -24.29 -1.09
N LEU A 255 -2.16 -23.63 -2.04
CA LEU A 255 -1.80 -23.66 -3.45
C LEU A 255 -0.41 -23.04 -3.72
N HIS A 256 0.02 -22.10 -2.88
CA HIS A 256 1.29 -21.38 -3.02
C HIS A 256 2.40 -21.87 -2.08
N ASP A 257 2.22 -23.02 -1.40
CA ASP A 257 3.17 -23.63 -0.45
C ASP A 257 3.57 -22.69 0.71
N ARG A 258 2.65 -21.81 1.10
CA ARG A 258 2.88 -20.81 2.17
C ARG A 258 2.41 -21.28 3.55
N SER A 259 1.92 -22.51 3.66
CA SER A 259 1.42 -23.10 4.91
C SER A 259 2.49 -23.15 6.01
N GLU A 260 3.75 -23.41 5.65
CA GLU A 260 4.87 -23.39 6.61
C GLU A 260 5.10 -21.98 7.17
N VAL A 261 4.94 -20.94 6.35
CA VAL A 261 5.16 -19.55 6.74
C VAL A 261 4.02 -19.02 7.62
N PHE A 262 2.77 -19.35 7.29
CA PHE A 262 1.62 -19.08 8.17
C PHE A 262 1.78 -19.74 9.54
N GLY A 263 2.25 -21.00 9.57
CA GLY A 263 2.50 -21.73 10.81
C GLY A 263 3.59 -21.12 11.71
N GLN A 264 4.50 -20.31 11.14
CA GLN A 264 5.54 -19.58 11.87
C GLN A 264 5.04 -18.28 12.50
N LEU A 265 3.87 -17.77 12.11
CA LEU A 265 3.29 -16.57 12.71
C LEU A 265 2.96 -16.80 14.20
N PRO A 266 3.16 -15.79 15.07
CA PRO A 266 2.79 -15.83 16.48
C PRO A 266 1.36 -16.31 16.67
N ASN A 267 1.15 -17.13 17.70
CA ASN A 267 -0.19 -17.56 18.08
C ASN A 267 -0.78 -16.58 19.11
N SER A 268 -2.08 -16.37 19.03
CA SER A 268 -2.89 -15.61 19.97
C SER A 268 -4.15 -16.40 20.33
N THR A 269 -4.79 -16.04 21.43
CA THR A 269 -6.11 -16.60 21.79
C THR A 269 -7.23 -16.12 20.89
N PHE A 270 -7.03 -15.03 20.15
CA PHE A 270 -7.99 -14.44 19.21
C PHE A 270 -7.78 -14.91 17.76
N ASP A 271 -6.82 -15.82 17.52
CA ASP A 271 -6.60 -16.37 16.18
C ASP A 271 -7.84 -17.13 15.70
N GLY A 272 -8.35 -16.76 14.52
CA GLY A 272 -9.56 -17.34 13.94
C GLY A 272 -10.85 -16.55 14.23
N ASP A 273 -10.80 -15.55 15.11
CA ASP A 273 -11.92 -14.63 15.38
C ASP A 273 -12.02 -13.55 14.28
N HIS A 274 -12.09 -13.98 13.02
CA HIS A 274 -12.07 -13.08 11.86
C HIS A 274 -13.31 -12.17 11.80
N ASP A 275 -14.46 -12.65 12.27
CA ASP A 275 -15.72 -11.90 12.33
C ASP A 275 -15.67 -10.71 13.28
N GLU A 276 -14.79 -10.72 14.29
CA GLU A 276 -14.59 -9.62 15.23
C GLU A 276 -13.69 -8.50 14.67
N VAL A 277 -12.99 -8.72 13.54
CA VAL A 277 -12.07 -7.74 12.95
C VAL A 277 -12.81 -6.49 12.46
N LEU A 278 -13.96 -6.65 11.81
CA LEU A 278 -14.75 -5.52 11.35
C LEU A 278 -15.31 -4.69 12.52
N PRO A 279 -15.98 -5.28 13.53
CA PRO A 279 -16.38 -4.56 14.74
C PRO A 279 -15.24 -3.80 15.42
N GLU A 280 -14.04 -4.40 15.48
CA GLU A 280 -12.89 -3.74 16.10
C GLU A 280 -12.44 -2.50 15.32
N LEU A 281 -12.44 -2.55 13.99
CA LEU A 281 -12.00 -1.45 13.13
C LEU A 281 -13.02 -0.31 13.02
N THR A 282 -14.31 -0.61 13.13
CA THR A 282 -15.40 0.34 12.83
C THR A 282 -16.19 0.78 14.06
N GLY A 283 -16.23 -0.07 15.09
CA GLY A 283 -17.10 0.09 16.24
C GLY A 283 -18.57 -0.30 15.99
N ASP A 284 -18.91 -0.75 14.78
CA ASP A 284 -20.25 -1.17 14.36
C ASP A 284 -20.19 -2.32 13.32
N THR A 285 -21.36 -2.82 12.89
CA THR A 285 -21.47 -3.84 11.84
C THR A 285 -22.66 -3.56 10.92
N ASP A 286 -23.02 -2.30 10.79
CA ASP A 286 -24.25 -1.87 10.12
C ASP A 286 -24.26 -2.24 8.63
N ILE A 287 -23.08 -2.28 8.00
CA ILE A 287 -22.94 -2.70 6.60
C ILE A 287 -23.47 -4.11 6.34
N GLU A 288 -23.41 -5.02 7.33
CA GLU A 288 -23.91 -6.40 7.18
C GLU A 288 -25.43 -6.44 6.93
N MET A 289 -26.14 -5.41 7.40
CA MET A 289 -27.57 -5.25 7.14
C MET A 289 -27.90 -4.96 5.68
N MET A 290 -26.91 -4.75 4.81
CA MET A 290 -27.14 -4.55 3.37
C MET A 290 -27.30 -5.86 2.60
N TRP A 291 -26.99 -7.02 3.21
CA TRP A 291 -27.18 -8.34 2.58
C TRP A 291 -28.57 -8.95 2.79
N VAL A 292 -29.46 -8.27 3.52
CA VAL A 292 -30.83 -8.75 3.73
C VAL A 292 -31.82 -8.20 2.70
N ASP A 293 -32.92 -8.91 2.47
CA ASP A 293 -33.93 -8.60 1.44
C ASP A 293 -34.53 -7.17 1.50
N ASP A 294 -34.45 -6.49 2.65
CA ASP A 294 -34.95 -5.13 2.85
C ASP A 294 -33.86 -4.03 2.77
N ALA A 295 -32.65 -4.37 2.32
CA ALA A 295 -31.54 -3.43 2.17
C ALA A 295 -31.89 -2.10 1.47
N PRO A 296 -32.72 -2.05 0.40
CA PRO A 296 -33.13 -0.79 -0.19
C PRO A 296 -33.82 0.17 0.80
N HIS A 297 -34.56 -0.36 1.77
CA HIS A 297 -35.20 0.44 2.83
C HIS A 297 -34.22 0.86 3.94
N ARG A 298 -33.14 0.10 4.14
CA ARG A 298 -32.10 0.37 5.15
C ARG A 298 -31.02 1.33 4.66
N SER A 299 -30.96 1.55 3.35
CA SER A 299 -29.94 2.39 2.72
C SER A 299 -30.10 3.90 2.98
N ASP A 300 -31.33 4.40 3.12
CA ASP A 300 -31.59 5.83 3.32
C ASP A 300 -31.47 6.21 4.81
N PRO A 301 -30.45 7.00 5.21
CA PRO A 301 -30.26 7.38 6.61
C PRO A 301 -31.36 8.32 7.13
N LYS A 302 -32.27 8.82 6.28
CA LYS A 302 -33.40 9.67 6.71
C LYS A 302 -34.60 8.87 7.19
N ASP A 303 -34.67 7.56 6.94
CA ASP A 303 -35.72 6.71 7.48
C ASP A 303 -35.76 6.79 9.02
N ALA A 304 -36.95 6.73 9.61
CA ALA A 304 -37.10 6.86 11.05
C ALA A 304 -36.49 5.68 11.82
N ILE A 305 -36.48 4.48 11.23
CA ILE A 305 -35.88 3.27 11.80
C ILE A 305 -34.35 3.37 11.69
N ASN A 306 -33.84 3.77 10.53
CA ASN A 306 -32.39 3.87 10.30
C ASN A 306 -31.74 4.93 11.21
N ARG A 307 -32.38 6.09 11.39
CA ARG A 307 -31.93 7.09 12.39
C ARG A 307 -31.97 6.60 13.84
N PHE A 308 -32.91 5.73 14.17
CA PHE A 308 -32.99 5.16 15.51
C PHE A 308 -31.87 4.14 15.74
N LEU A 309 -31.53 3.37 14.71
CA LEU A 309 -30.46 2.37 14.74
C LEU A 309 -29.06 2.98 14.57
N GLY A 310 -28.96 4.21 14.06
CA GLY A 310 -27.68 4.88 13.83
C GLY A 310 -27.01 4.51 12.50
N LEU A 311 -27.75 3.87 11.57
CA LEU A 311 -27.19 3.39 10.31
C LEU A 311 -26.63 4.54 9.48
N GLY A 312 -25.43 4.32 8.93
CA GLY A 312 -24.79 5.18 7.94
C GLY A 312 -25.57 5.30 6.63
N ASP A 313 -25.07 6.14 5.72
CA ASP A 313 -25.65 6.28 4.38
C ASP A 313 -25.12 5.18 3.45
N TYR A 314 -25.94 4.16 3.22
CA TYR A 314 -25.59 2.99 2.40
C TYR A 314 -26.29 3.00 1.04
N ARG A 315 -26.85 4.14 0.60
CA ARG A 315 -27.32 4.29 -0.78
C ARG A 315 -26.15 4.08 -1.73
N SER A 316 -26.34 3.37 -2.85
CA SER A 316 -25.23 2.98 -3.74
C SER A 316 -24.35 4.15 -4.21
N SER A 317 -24.93 5.35 -4.34
CA SER A 317 -24.22 6.59 -4.68
C SER A 317 -23.24 7.10 -3.62
N GLU A 318 -23.37 6.64 -2.37
CA GLU A 318 -22.59 7.11 -1.22
C GLU A 318 -21.46 6.14 -0.85
N TRP A 319 -21.37 4.98 -1.52
CA TRP A 319 -20.43 3.91 -1.16
C TRP A 319 -18.96 4.29 -1.29
N HIS A 320 -18.63 5.27 -2.15
CA HIS A 320 -17.27 5.78 -2.31
C HIS A 320 -17.10 7.18 -1.69
N VAL A 321 -18.10 7.66 -0.95
CA VAL A 321 -18.03 8.93 -0.22
C VAL A 321 -17.42 8.65 1.16
N PRO A 322 -16.39 9.40 1.57
CA PRO A 322 -15.81 9.25 2.89
C PRO A 322 -16.85 9.49 3.99
N PHE A 323 -16.82 8.68 5.05
CA PHE A 323 -17.61 8.93 6.24
C PHE A 323 -17.23 10.29 6.85
N ASP A 324 -18.18 10.98 7.48
CA ASP A 324 -17.91 12.23 8.21
C ASP A 324 -16.80 12.06 9.27
N ARG A 325 -16.70 10.88 9.90
CA ARG A 325 -15.63 10.51 10.85
C ARG A 325 -14.21 10.48 10.22
N ALA A 326 -14.10 10.25 8.92
CA ALA A 326 -12.81 10.24 8.22
C ALA A 326 -12.33 11.66 7.86
N VAL A 327 -13.18 12.68 7.98
CA VAL A 327 -12.82 14.09 7.70
C VAL A 327 -12.20 14.75 8.95
N ASP A 328 -12.59 14.32 10.15
CA ASP A 328 -12.08 14.86 11.42
C ASP A 328 -10.65 14.43 11.76
N SER A 329 -10.16 13.30 11.23
CA SER A 329 -8.75 12.89 11.38
C SER A 329 -7.78 13.77 10.58
N PHE A 330 -8.22 14.36 9.47
CA PHE A 330 -7.44 15.34 8.71
C PHE A 330 -7.59 16.80 9.21
N ALA A 331 -8.64 17.09 9.99
CA ALA A 331 -8.88 18.42 10.53
C ALA A 331 -8.14 18.70 11.85
N ASN A 332 -7.74 17.66 12.60
CA ASN A 332 -7.10 17.82 13.90
C ASN A 332 -5.56 17.96 13.88
N GLU A 333 -4.93 17.96 12.70
CA GLU A 333 -3.52 18.37 12.56
C GLU A 333 -3.34 19.86 12.19
N GLN A 334 -4.44 20.62 12.07
CA GLN A 334 -4.40 22.08 11.89
C GLN A 334 -5.19 22.81 12.98
N ASP A 335 -4.75 22.69 14.24
CA ASP A 335 -4.99 23.73 15.23
C ASP A 335 -3.66 24.22 15.83
N PRO A 336 -2.98 25.20 15.20
CA PRO A 336 -1.95 25.94 15.88
C PRO A 336 -2.66 26.87 16.86
N GLY A 337 -2.44 26.62 18.15
CA GLY A 337 -2.90 27.55 19.18
C GLY A 337 -2.51 28.99 18.86
N ASP A 338 -3.51 29.88 18.89
CA ASP A 338 -3.44 31.22 19.48
C ASP A 338 -4.73 31.99 19.18
N GLN A 339 -5.62 32.07 20.19
CA GLN A 339 -6.13 33.36 20.72
C GLN A 339 -6.87 33.22 22.05
#